data_AF-A0A9D4M7Q0-F1
#
_entry.id   AF-A0A9D4M7Q0-F1
#
_cell.length_a   1.000
_cell.length_b   1.000
_cell.length_c   1.000
_cell.angle_alpha   90.00
_cell.angle_beta   90.00
_cell.angle_gamma   90.00
#
_symmetry.space_group_name_H-M   'P 1'
#
loop_
_entity.id
_entity.type
_entity.pdbx_description
1 polymer ?
#
loop_
_entity_poly.entity_id
_entity_poly.type
_entity_poly.pdbx_seq_one_letter_code
_entity_poly.pdbx_strand_id
1 'polypeptide(L)'
;MSLSKWLKTGTVQTRSPTMADFPDPAKALSTTEALLTQAANDAVEEMVIGRKRKREEYASYRNETRAKIARYAIDNWVAKASRHFTANMGKKVSETTVRSMRDQYVKRKRKKELGEDMKSLSKSSRKRHVTDCRSMGVI
;
A
#
# COMPACT_ATOMS: atom_id res chain seq x y z
N MET A 1 -7.46 -15.70 27.55
CA MET A 1 -8.73 -16.29 28.01
C MET A 1 -9.24 -15.48 29.19
N SER A 2 -10.41 -14.83 29.11
CA SER A 2 -10.97 -14.04 30.22
C SER A 2 -12.15 -14.77 30.84
N LEU A 3 -11.97 -15.26 32.07
CA LEU A 3 -12.95 -16.01 32.86
C LEU A 3 -14.26 -15.25 33.07
N SER A 4 -14.18 -13.92 33.23
CA SER A 4 -15.33 -13.06 33.51
C SER A 4 -16.32 -12.94 32.34
N LYS A 5 -15.87 -13.17 31.10
CA LYS A 5 -16.75 -13.16 29.92
C LYS A 5 -17.45 -14.51 29.74
N TRP A 6 -16.73 -15.61 29.96
CA TRP A 6 -17.31 -16.97 29.88
C TRP A 6 -18.44 -17.16 30.90
N LEU A 7 -18.26 -16.66 32.13
CA LEU A 7 -19.30 -16.69 33.16
C LEU A 7 -20.57 -15.91 32.78
N LYS A 8 -20.47 -14.91 31.88
CA LYS A 8 -21.61 -14.10 31.44
C LYS A 8 -22.35 -14.69 30.24
N THR A 9 -21.65 -15.37 29.32
CA THR A 9 -22.22 -15.87 28.06
C THR A 9 -22.32 -17.39 27.98
N GLY A 10 -21.73 -18.12 28.93
CA GLY A 10 -21.69 -19.59 28.94
C GLY A 10 -20.88 -20.22 27.81
N THR A 11 -20.22 -19.41 26.98
CA THR A 11 -19.57 -19.81 25.73
C THR A 11 -18.12 -19.36 25.68
N VAL A 12 -17.26 -20.20 25.11
CA VAL A 12 -15.83 -19.90 24.92
C VAL A 12 -15.70 -18.72 23.96
N GLN A 13 -14.79 -17.79 24.24
CA GLN A 13 -14.54 -16.66 23.35
C GLN A 13 -13.84 -17.14 22.08
N THR A 14 -14.61 -17.39 21.03
CA THR A 14 -14.13 -17.66 19.68
C THR A 14 -14.32 -16.42 18.80
N ARG A 15 -13.53 -16.29 17.72
CA ARG A 15 -13.75 -15.25 16.72
C ARG A 15 -14.68 -15.79 15.64
N SER A 16 -15.66 -15.00 15.24
CA SER A 16 -16.46 -15.32 14.06
C SER A 16 -15.54 -15.29 12.82
N PRO A 17 -15.69 -16.25 11.90
CA PRO A 17 -14.84 -16.34 10.72
C PRO A 17 -15.00 -15.11 9.82
N THR A 18 -13.89 -14.66 9.23
CA THR A 18 -13.89 -13.48 8.34
C THR A 18 -14.52 -13.79 6.96
N MET A 19 -14.54 -15.06 6.58
CA MET A 19 -15.08 -15.57 5.32
C MET A 19 -16.42 -16.28 5.55
N ALA A 20 -17.42 -16.02 4.69
CA ALA A 20 -18.79 -16.52 4.83
C ALA A 20 -18.91 -18.06 4.78
N ASP A 21 -17.96 -18.75 4.16
CA ASP A 21 -18.00 -20.20 3.95
C ASP A 21 -17.26 -21.01 5.03
N PHE A 22 -16.74 -20.35 6.07
CA PHE A 22 -15.96 -21.02 7.11
C PHE A 22 -16.88 -21.52 8.24
N PRO A 23 -16.62 -22.73 8.78
CA PRO A 23 -17.37 -23.24 9.91
C PRO A 23 -17.18 -22.31 11.13
N ASP A 24 -18.30 -21.90 11.72
CA ASP A 24 -18.31 -21.03 12.88
C ASP A 24 -17.89 -21.81 14.14
N PRO A 25 -16.74 -21.49 14.77
CA PRO A 25 -16.28 -22.18 15.98
C PRO A 25 -17.22 -21.98 17.17
N ALA A 26 -18.13 -20.98 17.15
CA ALA A 26 -19.14 -20.79 18.18
C ALA A 26 -20.29 -21.81 18.14
N LYS A 27 -20.45 -22.55 17.03
CA LYS A 27 -21.49 -23.59 16.86
C LYS A 27 -21.00 -25.00 17.20
N ALA A 28 -19.75 -25.18 17.61
CA ALA A 28 -19.20 -26.48 17.95
C ALA A 28 -19.81 -27.04 19.26
N LEU A 29 -19.99 -28.36 19.33
CA LEU A 29 -20.62 -29.02 20.49
C LEU A 29 -19.67 -29.09 21.69
N SER A 30 -18.36 -29.22 21.44
CA SER A 30 -17.34 -29.34 22.47
C SER A 30 -16.38 -28.13 22.47
N THR A 31 -15.93 -27.76 23.66
CA THR A 31 -14.86 -26.76 23.86
C THR A 31 -13.58 -27.12 23.10
N THR A 32 -13.24 -28.40 23.00
CA THR A 32 -12.05 -28.86 22.27
C THR A 32 -12.21 -28.66 20.77
N GLU A 33 -13.39 -28.96 20.23
CA GLU A 33 -13.72 -28.80 18.82
C GLU A 33 -13.73 -27.32 18.40
N ALA A 34 -14.26 -26.45 19.26
CA ALA A 34 -14.25 -25.00 19.02
C ALA A 34 -12.82 -24.47 18.86
N LEU A 35 -11.89 -24.90 19.72
CA LEU A 35 -10.48 -24.52 19.65
C LEU A 35 -9.78 -25.07 18.40
N LEU A 36 -10.04 -26.33 18.04
CA LEU A 36 -9.48 -26.95 16.85
C LEU A 36 -9.97 -26.27 15.57
N THR A 37 -11.27 -25.97 15.50
CA THR A 37 -11.89 -25.28 14.37
C THR A 37 -11.33 -23.87 14.23
N GLN A 38 -11.15 -23.16 15.35
CA GLN A 38 -10.55 -21.84 15.33
C GLN A 38 -9.08 -21.88 14.87
N ALA A 39 -8.28 -22.83 15.36
CA ALA A 39 -6.89 -22.99 14.94
C ALA A 39 -6.77 -23.33 13.44
N ALA A 40 -7.68 -24.15 12.92
CA ALA A 40 -7.74 -24.47 11.50
C ALA A 40 -8.13 -23.24 10.65
N ASN A 41 -9.14 -22.48 11.08
CA ASN A 41 -9.57 -21.25 10.42
C ASN A 41 -8.44 -20.20 10.38
N ASP A 42 -7.75 -19.99 11.51
CA ASP A 42 -6.62 -19.05 11.61
C ASP A 42 -5.49 -19.43 10.64
N ALA A 43 -5.16 -20.73 10.54
CA ALA A 43 -4.11 -21.21 9.63
C ALA A 43 -4.47 -20.98 8.15
N VAL A 44 -5.73 -21.17 7.76
CA VAL A 44 -6.19 -20.93 6.38
C VAL A 44 -6.25 -19.43 6.08
N GLU A 45 -6.73 -18.60 7.01
CA GLU A 45 -6.73 -17.15 6.85
C GLU A 45 -5.31 -16.60 6.66
N GLU A 46 -4.33 -17.06 7.44
CA GLU A 46 -2.92 -16.69 7.26
C GLU A 46 -2.37 -17.11 5.89
N MET A 47 -2.75 -18.30 5.39
CA MET A 47 -2.33 -18.74 4.05
C MET A 47 -2.98 -17.97 2.91
N VAL A 48 -4.22 -17.50 3.08
CA VAL A 48 -4.96 -16.73 2.06
C VAL A 48 -4.53 -15.26 2.06
N ILE A 49 -4.46 -14.65 3.24
CA ILE A 49 -4.11 -13.23 3.42
C ILE A 49 -2.59 -13.02 3.28
N GLY A 50 -1.78 -13.96 3.75
CA GLY A 50 -0.31 -13.92 3.65
C GLY A 50 0.22 -14.00 2.22
N ARG A 51 -0.59 -14.43 1.24
CA ARG A 51 -0.28 -14.37 -0.19
C ARG A 51 -0.41 -12.97 -0.80
N LYS A 52 -0.68 -11.93 0.00
CA LYS A 52 -0.66 -10.55 -0.49
C LYS A 52 0.73 -10.24 -1.05
N ARG A 53 0.85 -10.28 -2.38
CA ARG A 53 2.10 -10.06 -3.12
C ARG A 53 2.80 -8.84 -2.52
N LYS A 54 4.01 -9.04 -1.98
CA LYS A 54 4.84 -7.94 -1.52
C LYS A 54 5.00 -7.00 -2.71
N ARG A 55 4.46 -5.79 -2.58
CA ARG A 55 4.56 -4.78 -3.65
C ARG A 55 6.04 -4.57 -3.95
N GLU A 56 6.39 -4.74 -5.22
CA GLU A 56 7.76 -4.51 -5.68
C GLU A 56 8.22 -3.10 -5.32
N GLU A 57 9.49 -2.97 -4.96
CA GLU A 57 10.08 -1.67 -4.69
C GLU A 57 10.14 -0.86 -5.99
N TYR A 58 9.52 0.33 -5.98
CA TYR A 58 9.60 1.21 -7.13
C TYR A 58 11.04 1.58 -7.46
N ALA A 59 11.39 1.55 -8.75
CA ALA A 59 12.67 2.01 -9.23
C ALA A 59 13.02 3.40 -8.66
N SER A 60 14.13 3.48 -7.93
CA SER A 60 14.63 4.74 -7.41
C SER A 60 15.45 5.44 -8.49
N TYR A 61 14.95 6.58 -8.95
CA TYR A 61 15.65 7.41 -9.94
C TYR A 61 16.53 8.43 -9.24
N ARG A 62 17.75 8.63 -9.76
CA ARG A 62 18.64 9.74 -9.34
C ARG A 62 17.95 11.08 -9.57
N ASN A 63 18.23 12.06 -8.70
CA ASN A 63 17.58 13.38 -8.74
C ASN A 63 17.76 14.08 -10.10
N GLU A 64 18.92 13.94 -10.72
CA GLU A 64 19.21 14.51 -12.05
C GLU A 64 18.36 13.88 -13.15
N THR A 65 18.25 12.55 -13.17
CA THR A 65 17.40 11.82 -14.12
C THR A 65 15.94 12.25 -13.99
N ARG A 66 15.47 12.49 -12.76
CA ARG A 66 14.10 12.99 -12.52
C ARG A 66 13.88 14.38 -13.10
N ALA A 67 14.88 15.26 -13.01
CA ALA A 67 14.82 16.57 -13.64
C ALA A 67 14.81 16.48 -15.17
N LYS A 68 15.65 15.62 -15.77
CA LYS A 68 15.67 15.35 -17.22
C LYS A 68 14.33 14.84 -17.72
N ILE A 69 13.72 13.89 -17.01
CA ILE A 69 12.38 13.35 -17.34
C ILE A 69 11.32 14.45 -17.27
N ALA A 70 11.36 15.27 -16.21
CA ALA A 70 10.38 16.33 -16.04
C ALA A 70 10.45 17.40 -17.13
N ARG A 71 11.67 17.82 -17.52
CA ARG A 71 11.89 18.77 -18.63
C ARG A 71 11.35 18.22 -19.94
N TYR A 72 11.77 17.02 -20.31
CA TYR A 72 11.31 16.39 -21.55
C TYR A 72 9.79 16.18 -21.57
N ALA A 73 9.16 15.89 -20.42
CA ALA A 73 7.71 15.74 -20.33
C ALA A 73 6.94 17.05 -20.49
N ILE A 74 7.56 18.20 -20.22
CA ILE A 74 6.98 19.52 -20.51
C ILE A 74 6.98 19.76 -22.02
N ASP A 75 8.06 19.40 -22.69
CA ASP A 75 8.23 19.67 -24.13
C ASP A 75 7.47 18.67 -25.03
N ASN A 76 7.42 17.40 -24.63
CA ASN A 76 7.01 16.28 -25.50
C ASN A 76 5.81 15.47 -24.99
N TRP A 77 5.15 15.90 -23.91
CA TRP A 77 4.06 15.18 -23.24
C TRP A 77 4.48 13.91 -22.46
N VAL A 78 3.63 13.52 -21.51
CA VAL A 78 3.89 12.45 -20.52
C VAL A 78 4.06 11.07 -21.18
N ALA A 79 3.20 10.73 -22.14
CA ALA A 79 3.23 9.43 -22.80
C ALA A 79 4.51 9.22 -23.64
N LYS A 80 4.92 10.24 -24.39
CA LYS A 80 6.15 10.19 -25.20
C LYS A 80 7.39 10.15 -24.31
N ALA A 81 7.41 10.93 -23.23
CA ALA A 81 8.47 10.87 -22.23
C ALA A 81 8.60 9.47 -21.61
N SER A 82 7.48 8.86 -21.20
CA SER A 82 7.45 7.51 -20.65
C SER A 82 8.10 6.49 -21.59
N ARG A 83 7.73 6.51 -22.89
CA ARG A 83 8.29 5.61 -23.91
C ARG A 83 9.77 5.86 -24.16
N HIS A 84 10.17 7.11 -24.37
CA HIS A 84 11.56 7.51 -24.61
C HIS A 84 12.48 7.07 -23.46
N PHE A 85 12.09 7.36 -22.22
CA PHE A 85 12.92 7.00 -21.06
C PHE A 85 12.89 5.51 -20.71
N THR A 86 11.80 4.82 -21.02
CA THR A 86 11.74 3.35 -20.90
C THR A 86 12.72 2.69 -21.86
N ALA A 87 12.79 3.16 -23.11
CA ALA A 87 13.76 2.68 -24.10
C ALA A 87 15.21 2.99 -23.68
N ASN A 88 15.48 4.23 -23.24
CA ASN A 88 16.85 4.66 -22.95
C ASN A 88 17.43 4.08 -21.65
N MET A 89 16.60 3.80 -20.64
CA MET A 89 17.08 3.32 -19.33
C MET A 89 16.98 1.79 -19.16
N GLY A 90 16.37 1.09 -20.11
CA GLY A 90 16.10 -0.35 -20.01
C GLY A 90 15.18 -0.73 -18.84
N LYS A 91 14.50 0.24 -18.23
CA LYS A 91 13.60 0.05 -17.08
C LYS A 91 12.28 0.76 -17.37
N LYS A 92 11.17 0.08 -17.10
CA LYS A 92 9.83 0.63 -17.31
C LYS A 92 9.61 1.86 -16.43
N VAL A 93 9.46 3.02 -17.05
CA VAL A 93 9.01 4.24 -16.37
C VAL A 93 7.51 4.33 -16.53
N SER A 94 6.74 4.35 -15.44
CA SER A 94 5.29 4.48 -15.53
C SER A 94 4.88 5.93 -15.86
N GLU A 95 3.78 6.11 -16.60
CA GLU A 95 3.26 7.44 -16.91
C GLU A 95 2.89 8.23 -15.64
N THR A 96 2.35 7.55 -14.63
CA THR A 96 2.05 8.15 -13.31
C THR A 96 3.31 8.70 -12.66
N THR A 97 4.44 7.99 -12.79
CA THR A 97 5.74 8.47 -12.31
C THR A 97 6.17 9.74 -13.06
N VAL A 98 6.12 9.73 -14.40
CA VAL A 98 6.51 10.88 -15.22
C VAL A 98 5.63 12.09 -14.90
N ARG A 99 4.32 11.90 -14.80
CA ARG A 99 3.34 12.92 -14.40
C ARG A 99 3.71 13.54 -13.05
N SER A 100 4.00 12.69 -12.05
CA SER A 100 4.40 13.18 -10.73
C SER A 100 5.71 13.98 -10.76
N MET A 101 6.70 13.59 -11.58
CA MET A 101 7.95 14.34 -11.73
C MET A 101 7.71 15.71 -12.40
N ARG A 102 6.91 15.75 -13.46
CA ARG A 102 6.50 16.98 -14.15
C ARG A 102 5.77 17.93 -13.20
N ASP A 103 4.79 17.43 -12.45
CA ASP A 103 3.98 18.26 -11.55
C ASP A 103 4.83 18.83 -10.41
N GLN A 104 5.77 18.03 -9.88
CA GLN A 104 6.76 18.51 -8.91
C GLN A 104 7.66 19.61 -9.50
N TYR A 105 8.10 19.44 -10.75
CA TYR A 105 8.91 20.44 -11.46
C TYR A 105 8.14 21.75 -11.65
N VAL A 106 6.92 21.68 -12.16
CA VAL A 106 6.06 22.86 -12.37
C VAL A 106 5.77 23.56 -11.04
N LYS A 107 5.47 22.81 -9.98
CA LYS A 107 5.22 23.36 -8.64
C LYS A 107 6.45 24.11 -8.10
N ARG A 108 7.65 23.54 -8.25
CA ARG A 108 8.91 24.20 -7.84
C ARG A 108 9.21 25.44 -8.67
N LYS A 109 9.04 25.36 -9.99
CA LYS A 109 9.21 26.51 -10.91
C LYS A 109 8.28 27.68 -10.52
N ARG A 110 7.02 27.39 -10.17
CA ARG A 110 6.04 28.41 -9.72
C ARG A 110 6.43 29.09 -8.41
N LYS A 111 7.05 28.36 -7.48
CA LYS A 111 7.45 28.89 -6.17
C LYS A 111 8.69 29.78 -6.21
N LYS A 112 9.33 29.97 -7.38
CA LYS A 112 10.60 30.69 -7.53
C LYS A 112 11.73 30.20 -6.59
N GLU A 113 11.61 28.99 -6.03
CA GLU A 113 12.64 28.38 -5.18
C GLU A 113 13.90 28.01 -6.00
N LEU A 114 13.87 28.11 -7.34
CA LEU A 114 14.91 27.66 -8.26
C LEU A 114 15.01 28.59 -9.48
N GLY A 115 16.23 28.98 -9.84
CA GLY A 115 16.55 29.63 -11.12
C GLY A 115 16.34 28.69 -12.32
N GLU A 116 16.48 29.23 -13.54
CA GLU A 116 15.98 28.64 -14.81
C GLU A 116 16.41 27.18 -15.10
N ASP A 117 17.50 26.70 -14.50
CA ASP A 117 18.06 25.37 -14.75
C ASP A 117 17.96 24.44 -13.53
N MET A 118 16.80 23.80 -13.34
CA MET A 118 16.67 22.75 -12.34
C MET A 118 17.45 21.50 -12.77
N LYS A 119 18.73 21.41 -12.37
CA LYS A 119 19.60 20.24 -12.63
C LYS A 119 19.24 19.02 -11.79
N SER A 120 18.52 19.18 -10.66
CA SER A 120 18.17 18.06 -9.78
C SER A 120 16.75 18.18 -9.19
N LEU A 121 16.00 17.07 -9.23
CA LEU A 121 14.65 16.95 -8.65
C LEU A 121 14.63 15.90 -7.54
N SER A 122 14.73 16.35 -6.29
CA SER A 122 14.58 15.48 -5.10
C SER A 122 13.16 14.95 -4.95
N LYS A 123 13.00 13.76 -4.35
CA LYS A 123 11.68 13.20 -4.04
C LYS A 123 11.02 14.09 -2.99
N SER A 124 9.79 14.54 -3.25
CA SER A 124 9.01 15.24 -2.24
C SER A 124 8.69 14.25 -1.12
N SER A 125 9.05 14.61 0.10
CA SER A 125 8.65 13.92 1.32
C SER A 125 7.12 14.00 1.41
N ARG A 126 6.42 12.94 1.02
CA ARG A 126 4.99 12.84 1.31
C ARG A 126 4.90 12.68 2.82
N LYS A 127 4.34 13.67 3.53
CA LYS A 127 3.85 13.44 4.89
C LYS A 127 2.82 12.33 4.76
N ARG A 128 3.14 11.13 5.26
CA ARG A 128 2.18 10.04 5.35
C ARG A 128 1.10 10.56 6.27
N HIS A 129 -0.10 10.81 5.73
CA HIS A 129 -1.26 10.86 6.60
C HIS A 129 -1.41 9.42 7.09
N VAL A 130 -0.94 9.15 8.31
CA VAL A 130 -1.29 7.92 9.00
C VAL A 130 -2.77 8.09 9.31
N THR A 131 -3.63 7.58 8.42
CA THR A 131 -5.00 7.29 8.81
C THR A 131 -4.86 6.08 9.70
N ASP A 132 -4.82 6.32 11.01
CA ASP A 132 -4.98 5.25 11.97
C ASP A 132 -6.40 4.69 11.80
N CYS A 133 -6.53 3.62 11.01
CA CYS A 133 -7.82 2.94 10.82
C CYS A 133 -8.34 2.32 12.12
N ARG A 134 -7.55 2.34 13.21
CA ARG A 134 -7.95 1.89 14.55
C ARG A 134 -8.77 2.93 15.31
N SER A 135 -8.88 4.17 14.83
CA SER A 135 -9.71 5.21 15.42
C SER A 135 -11.11 5.33 14.78
N MET A 136 -11.40 4.54 13.75
CA MET A 136 -12.75 4.42 13.20
C MET A 136 -13.39 3.20 13.85
N GLY A 137 -13.94 3.40 15.05
CA GLY A 137 -14.80 2.43 15.70
C GLY A 137 -15.97 2.09 14.78
N VAL A 138 -15.85 0.96 14.09
CA VAL A 138 -16.94 0.32 13.36
C VAL A 138 -17.16 -1.02 14.06
N ILE A 139 -18.13 -0.97 14.98
CA ILE A 139 -18.93 -2.03 15.61
C ILE A 139 -18.16 -3.03 16.48
#